data_AF-W6KDH8-F1
#
_entry.id   AF-W6KDH8-F1
#
_cell.length_a   1.000
_cell.length_b   1.000
_cell.length_c   1.000
_cell.angle_alpha   90.00
_cell.angle_beta   90.00
_cell.angle_gamma   90.00
#
_symmetry.space_group_name_H-M   'P 1'
#
loop_
_entity.id
_entity.type
_entity.pdbx_description
1 polymer ?
#
loop_
_entity_poly.entity_id
_entity_poly.type
_entity_poly.pdbx_seq_one_letter_code
_entity_poly.pdbx_strand_id
1 'polypeptide(L)'
;MIPFEKLHRENHEISELAKVLVNLVEDREICDTAICSEIFQRYVDAVTNHFAMNGVHIYPVLLAGSEEEAPSIAKRFLEGEREIKRIFSKYAKKWWRNGLHVGDHGQFLDETREMVDLVWDRVVAESEHLYPAAKKASSN
;
A
#
# COMPACT_ATOMS: atom_id res chain seq x y z
N MET A 1 -11.62 9.71 -16.30
CA MET A 1 -11.54 8.27 -16.63
C MET A 1 -10.68 7.59 -15.58
N ILE A 2 -11.13 6.48 -14.99
CA ILE A 2 -10.36 5.74 -13.97
C ILE A 2 -9.35 4.82 -14.68
N PRO A 3 -8.04 4.90 -14.37
CA PRO A 3 -7.03 4.05 -15.01
C PRO A 3 -6.92 2.68 -14.29
N PHE A 4 -7.97 1.85 -14.33
CA PHE A 4 -8.01 0.57 -13.61
C PHE A 4 -6.81 -0.34 -13.89
N GLU A 5 -6.36 -0.43 -15.16
CA GLU A 5 -5.17 -1.21 -15.49
C GLU A 5 -3.91 -0.69 -14.79
N LYS A 6 -3.79 0.63 -14.60
CA LYS A 6 -2.66 1.23 -13.88
C LYS A 6 -2.73 0.86 -12.40
N LEU A 7 -3.90 0.95 -11.77
CA LEU A 7 -4.10 0.58 -10.36
C LEU A 7 -3.80 -0.90 -10.13
N HIS A 8 -4.23 -1.79 -11.02
CA HIS A 8 -3.88 -3.21 -10.93
C HIS A 8 -2.38 -3.47 -11.10
N ARG A 9 -1.69 -2.72 -11.96
CA ARG A 9 -0.22 -2.80 -12.07
C ARG A 9 0.48 -2.31 -10.81
N GLU A 10 0.00 -1.23 -10.19
CA GLU A 10 0.53 -0.73 -8.91
C GLU A 10 0.37 -1.78 -7.80
N ASN A 11 -0.80 -2.42 -7.70
CA ASN A 11 -1.03 -3.52 -6.75
C ASN A 11 -0.08 -4.69 -6.97
N HIS A 12 0.16 -5.05 -8.24
CA HIS A 12 1.11 -6.09 -8.59
C HIS A 12 2.54 -5.73 -8.17
N GLU A 13 2.99 -4.51 -8.51
CA GLU A 13 4.32 -4.00 -8.16
C GLU A 13 4.53 -3.97 -6.64
N ILE A 14 3.55 -3.47 -5.87
CA ILE A 14 3.59 -3.48 -4.39
C ILE A 14 3.76 -4.92 -3.88
N SER A 15 3.04 -5.87 -4.46
CA SER A 15 3.11 -7.28 -4.06
C SER A 15 4.45 -7.94 -4.37
N GLU A 16 5.06 -7.60 -5.50
CA GLU A 16 6.40 -8.07 -5.88
C GLU A 16 7.48 -7.47 -4.96
N LEU A 17 7.44 -6.16 -4.75
CA LEU A 17 8.36 -5.45 -3.86
C LEU A 17 8.27 -5.99 -2.42
N ALA A 18 7.05 -6.23 -1.92
CA ALA A 18 6.84 -6.80 -0.59
C ALA A 18 7.49 -8.18 -0.43
N LYS A 19 7.28 -9.08 -1.40
CA LYS A 19 7.88 -10.43 -1.39
C LYS A 19 9.40 -10.37 -1.40
N VAL A 20 9.97 -9.56 -2.30
CA VAL A 20 11.43 -9.41 -2.39
C VAL A 20 11.97 -8.80 -1.10
N LEU A 21 11.34 -7.74 -0.58
CA LEU A 21 11.76 -7.09 0.65
C LEU A 21 11.80 -8.07 1.82
N VAL A 22 10.72 -8.83 2.06
CA VAL A 22 10.66 -9.82 3.16
C VAL A 22 11.81 -10.82 3.05
N ASN A 23 12.07 -11.37 1.86
CA ASN A 23 13.17 -12.32 1.66
C ASN A 23 14.55 -11.67 1.91
N LEU A 24 14.75 -10.42 1.51
CA LEU A 24 16.03 -9.72 1.74
C LEU A 24 16.27 -9.40 3.21
N VAL A 25 15.23 -9.02 3.95
CA VAL A 25 15.37 -8.62 5.36
C VAL A 25 15.45 -9.81 6.31
N GLU A 26 15.11 -11.03 5.87
CA GLU A 26 15.29 -12.25 6.65
C GLU A 26 16.76 -12.57 6.92
N ASP A 27 17.65 -12.28 5.96
CA ASP A 27 19.09 -12.45 6.12
C ASP A 27 19.72 -11.15 6.65
N ARG A 28 20.34 -11.23 7.83
CA ARG A 28 20.97 -10.06 8.46
C ARG A 28 22.11 -9.48 7.64
N GLU A 29 22.88 -10.30 6.94
CA GLU A 29 24.01 -9.83 6.13
C GLU A 29 23.53 -9.04 4.90
N ILE A 30 22.35 -9.42 4.38
CA ILE A 30 21.72 -8.77 3.22
C ILE A 30 20.95 -7.51 3.61
N CYS A 31 20.37 -7.51 4.81
CA CYS A 31 19.54 -6.43 5.33
C CYS A 31 20.25 -5.05 5.31
N ASP A 32 21.54 -5.01 5.60
CA ASP A 32 22.32 -3.76 5.64
C ASP A 32 22.91 -3.35 4.26
N THR A 33 22.52 -4.04 3.17
CA THR A 33 23.02 -3.73 1.82
C THR A 33 22.31 -2.54 1.18
N ALA A 34 23.00 -1.88 0.25
CA ALA A 34 22.41 -0.83 -0.57
C ALA A 34 21.21 -1.33 -1.40
N ILE A 35 21.23 -2.60 -1.82
CA ILE A 35 20.13 -3.23 -2.56
C ILE A 35 18.89 -3.35 -1.67
N CYS A 36 19.04 -3.83 -0.43
CA CYS A 36 17.91 -3.89 0.51
C CYS A 36 17.33 -2.50 0.79
N SER A 37 18.20 -1.50 0.98
CA SER A 37 17.78 -0.10 1.14
C SER A 37 17.01 0.43 -0.06
N GLU A 38 17.45 0.15 -1.29
CA GLU A 38 16.74 0.56 -2.51
C GLU A 38 15.35 -0.08 -2.62
N ILE A 39 15.27 -1.40 -2.38
CA ILE A 39 14.00 -2.13 -2.42
C ILE A 39 13.03 -1.63 -1.35
N PHE A 40 13.53 -1.33 -0.14
CA PHE A 40 12.73 -0.73 0.92
C PHE A 40 12.14 0.61 0.47
N GLN A 41 12.97 1.51 -0.07
CA GLN A 41 12.51 2.82 -0.53
C GLN A 41 11.48 2.69 -1.65
N ARG A 42 11.73 1.83 -2.64
CA ARG A 42 10.80 1.56 -3.73
C ARG A 42 9.45 1.04 -3.22
N TYR A 43 9.46 0.17 -2.23
CA TYR A 43 8.24 -0.33 -1.58
C TYR A 43 7.47 0.82 -0.90
N VAL A 44 8.15 1.66 -0.13
CA VAL A 44 7.55 2.83 0.52
C VAL A 44 6.92 3.79 -0.48
N ASP A 45 7.64 4.08 -1.57
CA ASP A 45 7.17 4.98 -2.61
C ASP A 45 5.97 4.38 -3.37
N ALA A 46 6.02 3.09 -3.70
CA ALA A 46 4.93 2.40 -4.39
C ALA A 46 3.63 2.45 -3.57
N VAL A 47 3.68 2.10 -2.29
CA VAL A 47 2.50 2.14 -1.40
C VAL A 47 1.96 3.56 -1.23
N THR A 48 2.85 4.54 -1.04
CA THR A 48 2.46 5.94 -0.84
C THR A 48 1.79 6.51 -2.11
N ASN A 49 2.38 6.27 -3.28
CA ASN A 49 1.86 6.71 -4.56
C ASN A 49 0.53 6.05 -4.88
N HIS A 50 0.40 4.76 -4.59
CA HIS A 50 -0.82 4.01 -4.81
C HIS A 50 -2.01 4.57 -4.02
N PHE A 51 -1.82 4.87 -2.74
CA PHE A 51 -2.88 5.53 -1.97
C PHE A 51 -3.22 6.93 -2.49
N ALA A 52 -2.24 7.68 -3.00
CA ALA A 52 -2.53 8.97 -3.65
C ALA A 52 -3.37 8.78 -4.93
N MET A 53 -3.08 7.74 -5.72
CA MET A 53 -3.83 7.39 -6.93
C MET A 53 -5.28 7.03 -6.63
N ASN A 54 -5.55 6.23 -5.59
CA ASN A 54 -6.91 5.96 -5.12
C ASN A 54 -7.62 7.25 -4.66
N GLY A 55 -6.89 8.11 -3.95
CA GLY A 55 -7.27 9.48 -3.58
C GLY A 55 -7.83 10.30 -4.73
N VAL A 56 -7.11 10.31 -5.85
CA VAL A 56 -7.39 11.17 -7.01
C VAL A 56 -8.43 10.55 -7.95
N HIS A 57 -8.43 9.22 -8.11
CA HIS A 57 -9.18 8.58 -9.20
C HIS A 57 -10.36 7.72 -8.74
N ILE A 58 -10.32 7.15 -7.54
CA ILE A 58 -11.33 6.18 -7.09
C ILE A 58 -12.36 6.83 -6.18
N TYR A 59 -11.92 7.44 -5.08
CA TYR A 59 -12.87 8.00 -4.10
C TYR A 59 -13.77 9.09 -4.65
N PRO A 60 -13.31 10.03 -5.50
CA PRO A 60 -14.20 11.05 -6.06
C PRO A 60 -15.36 10.46 -6.86
N VAL A 61 -15.11 9.38 -7.61
CA VAL A 61 -16.14 8.72 -8.42
C VAL A 61 -17.17 8.02 -7.53
N LEU A 62 -16.71 7.27 -6.52
CA LEU A 62 -17.60 6.58 -5.60
C LEU A 62 -18.45 7.55 -4.75
N LEU A 63 -17.86 8.67 -4.34
CA LEU A 63 -18.57 9.70 -3.56
C LEU A 63 -19.59 10.48 -4.39
N ALA A 64 -19.36 10.63 -5.70
CA ALA A 64 -20.29 11.29 -6.62
C ALA A 64 -21.36 10.35 -7.19
N GLY A 65 -21.19 9.03 -7.03
CA GLY A 65 -22.11 8.03 -7.56
C GLY A 65 -23.50 8.11 -6.91
N SER A 66 -24.54 7.93 -7.73
CA SER A 66 -25.94 7.87 -7.28
C SER A 66 -26.37 6.49 -6.77
N GLU A 67 -25.52 5.47 -6.90
CA GLU A 67 -25.77 4.14 -6.32
C GLU A 67 -25.72 4.22 -4.79
N GLU A 68 -26.76 3.71 -4.14
CA GLU A 68 -26.99 3.86 -2.70
C GLU A 68 -25.81 3.36 -1.84
N GLU A 69 -25.06 2.36 -2.32
CA GLU A 69 -23.94 1.74 -1.59
C GLU A 69 -22.56 2.38 -1.87
N ALA A 70 -22.37 3.06 -3.00
CA ALA A 70 -21.05 3.52 -3.44
C ALA A 70 -20.40 4.55 -2.49
N PRO A 71 -21.13 5.58 -2.00
CA PRO A 71 -20.58 6.52 -1.02
C PRO A 71 -20.25 5.88 0.32
N SER A 72 -21.00 4.84 0.73
CA SER A 72 -20.76 4.10 1.97
C SER A 72 -19.44 3.31 1.91
N ILE A 73 -19.22 2.60 0.79
CA ILE A 73 -17.97 1.90 0.52
C ILE A 73 -16.79 2.88 0.52
N ALA A 74 -16.91 4.03 -0.15
CA ALA A 74 -15.86 5.05 -0.16
C ALA A 74 -15.48 5.52 1.24
N LYS A 75 -16.45 5.84 2.09
CA LYS A 75 -16.21 6.31 3.47
C LYS A 75 -15.46 5.27 4.29
N ARG A 76 -15.90 4.00 4.26
CA ARG A 76 -15.24 2.90 4.98
C ARG A 76 -13.79 2.72 4.53
N PHE A 77 -13.54 2.74 3.22
CA PHE A 77 -12.18 2.60 2.68
C PHE A 77 -11.29 3.80 3.01
N LEU A 78 -11.82 5.03 3.02
CA LEU A 78 -11.09 6.23 3.41
C LEU A 78 -10.69 6.22 4.89
N GLU A 79 -11.59 5.79 5.77
CA GLU A 79 -11.30 5.65 7.20
C GLU A 79 -10.19 4.62 7.45
N GLY A 80 -10.31 3.44 6.83
CA GLY A 80 -9.27 2.41 6.90
C GLY A 80 -7.94 2.85 6.30
N GLU A 81 -7.95 3.52 5.14
CA GLU A 81 -6.72 4.01 4.50
C GLU A 81 -6.02 5.07 5.35
N ARG A 82 -6.77 5.94 6.05
CA ARG A 82 -6.18 6.94 6.96
C ARG A 82 -5.39 6.27 8.08
N GLU A 83 -5.94 5.20 8.65
CA GLU A 83 -5.27 4.47 9.73
C GLU A 83 -4.06 3.70 9.22
N ILE A 84 -4.18 3.02 8.08
CA ILE A 84 -3.04 2.33 7.44
C ILE A 84 -1.93 3.32 7.11
N LYS A 85 -2.24 4.48 6.50
CA LYS A 85 -1.27 5.55 6.23
C LYS A 85 -0.53 6.00 7.48
N ARG A 86 -1.24 6.14 8.61
CA ARG A 86 -0.65 6.54 9.88
C ARG A 86 0.35 5.50 10.39
N ILE A 87 -0.03 4.23 10.37
CA ILE A 87 0.80 3.10 10.80
C ILE A 87 2.02 2.95 9.87
N PHE A 88 1.78 2.93 8.55
CA PHE A 88 2.81 2.83 7.51
C PHE A 88 3.83 3.96 7.58
N SER A 89 3.37 5.21 7.72
CA SER A 89 4.27 6.37 7.83
C SER A 89 5.14 6.30 9.09
N LYS A 90 4.62 5.77 10.20
CA LYS A 90 5.39 5.58 11.43
C LYS A 90 6.46 4.51 11.24
N TYR A 91 6.11 3.39 10.62
CA TYR A 91 7.03 2.31 10.27
C TYR A 91 8.14 2.81 9.34
N ALA A 92 7.78 3.46 8.23
CA ALA A 92 8.74 4.00 7.27
C ALA A 92 9.71 4.97 7.96
N LYS A 93 9.22 5.96 8.73
CA LYS A 93 10.09 6.91 9.45
C LYS A 93 10.98 6.27 10.52
N LYS A 94 10.57 5.13 11.09
CA LYS A 94 11.35 4.44 12.11
C LYS A 94 12.62 3.84 11.50
N TRP A 95 12.46 3.14 10.37
CA TRP A 95 13.53 2.37 9.73
C TRP A 95 14.24 3.11 8.60
N TRP A 96 13.61 4.15 8.07
CA TRP A 96 14.13 5.01 7.01
C TRP A 96 14.35 6.44 7.48
N ARG A 97 15.61 6.88 7.40
CA ARG A 97 15.99 8.28 7.64
C ARG A 97 16.69 8.89 6.43
N ASN A 98 17.88 8.37 6.12
CA ASN A 98 18.71 8.73 4.96
C ASN A 98 19.29 7.44 4.34
N GLY A 99 18.50 6.37 4.35
CA GLY A 99 18.94 4.99 4.20
C GLY A 99 18.34 4.10 5.29
N LEU A 100 18.38 2.79 5.05
CA LEU A 100 17.89 1.79 5.99
C LEU A 100 18.84 1.69 7.19
N HIS A 101 18.32 1.80 8.41
CA HIS A 101 19.12 1.71 9.63
C HIS A 101 18.54 0.69 10.60
N VAL A 102 19.12 -0.52 10.60
CA VAL A 102 18.61 -1.66 11.36
C VAL A 102 19.46 -1.92 12.60
N GLY A 103 19.10 -1.24 13.70
CA GLY A 103 19.73 -1.46 15.02
C GLY A 103 19.33 -2.79 15.67
N ASP A 104 18.07 -3.17 15.54
CA ASP A 104 17.51 -4.44 16.01
C ASP A 104 16.89 -5.18 14.82
N HIS A 105 17.53 -6.27 14.40
CA HIS A 105 17.12 -7.06 13.23
C HIS A 105 15.81 -7.79 13.45
N GLY A 106 15.62 -8.38 14.64
CA GLY A 106 14.42 -9.15 14.94
C GLY A 106 13.21 -8.23 14.94
N GLN A 107 13.31 -7.08 15.61
CA GLN A 107 12.25 -6.08 15.61
C GLN A 107 11.96 -5.55 14.20
N PHE A 108 12.98 -5.32 13.39
CA PHE A 108 12.79 -4.86 12.02
C PHE A 108 12.09 -5.90 11.16
N LEU A 109 12.49 -7.16 11.24
CA LEU A 109 11.89 -8.26 10.48
C LEU A 109 10.41 -8.45 10.86
N ASP A 110 10.10 -8.46 12.15
CA ASP A 110 8.72 -8.63 12.63
C ASP A 110 7.83 -7.48 12.17
N GLU A 111 8.26 -6.22 12.37
CA GLU A 111 7.51 -5.05 11.93
C GLU A 111 7.39 -4.97 10.39
N THR A 112 8.39 -5.45 9.65
CA THR A 112 8.33 -5.51 8.18
C THR A 112 7.27 -6.50 7.71
N ARG A 113 7.21 -7.69 8.32
CA ARG A 113 6.20 -8.70 8.01
C ARG A 113 4.79 -8.19 8.33
N GLU A 114 4.60 -7.65 9.53
CA GLU A 114 3.32 -7.04 9.93
C GLU A 114 2.88 -5.94 8.95
N MET A 115 3.82 -5.11 8.49
CA MET A 115 3.50 -4.03 7.56
C MET A 115 3.14 -4.55 6.17
N VAL A 116 3.87 -5.54 5.68
CA VAL A 116 3.59 -6.19 4.40
C VAL A 116 2.22 -6.86 4.40
N ASP A 117 1.88 -7.57 5.47
CA ASP A 117 0.57 -8.21 5.63
C ASP A 117 -0.56 -7.18 5.66
N LEU A 118 -0.39 -6.08 6.41
CA LEU A 118 -1.37 -5.00 6.47
C LEU A 118 -1.63 -4.37 5.08
N VAL A 119 -0.57 -4.15 4.30
CA VAL A 119 -0.67 -3.59 2.94
C VAL A 119 -1.28 -4.62 1.98
N TRP A 120 -0.96 -5.90 2.14
CA TRP A 120 -1.52 -6.97 1.33
C TRP A 120 -3.03 -7.09 1.52
N ASP A 121 -3.52 -7.15 2.77
CA ASP A 121 -4.94 -7.18 3.08
C ASP A 121 -5.69 -6.01 2.45
N ARG A 122 -5.03 -4.84 2.44
CA ARG A 122 -5.56 -3.64 1.80
C ARG A 122 -5.67 -3.78 0.28
N VAL A 123 -4.62 -4.26 -0.39
CA VAL A 123 -4.59 -4.48 -1.85
C VAL A 123 -5.67 -5.50 -2.29
N VAL A 124 -5.86 -6.56 -1.51
CA VAL A 124 -6.92 -7.55 -1.75
C VAL A 124 -8.29 -6.92 -1.63
N ALA A 125 -8.56 -6.21 -0.52
CA ALA A 125 -9.85 -5.55 -0.29
C ALA A 125 -10.18 -4.52 -1.38
N GLU A 126 -9.18 -3.81 -1.89
CA GLU A 126 -9.38 -2.87 -3.00
C GLU A 126 -9.77 -3.57 -4.31
N SER A 127 -9.09 -4.67 -4.63
CA SER A 127 -9.35 -5.45 -5.84
C SER A 127 -10.72 -6.14 -5.80
N GLU A 128 -11.13 -6.62 -4.63
CA GLU A 128 -12.38 -7.38 -4.45
C GLU A 128 -13.61 -6.51 -4.22
N HIS A 129 -13.45 -5.31 -3.65
CA HIS A 129 -14.59 -4.47 -3.24
C HIS A 129 -14.53 -3.06 -3.81
N LEU A 130 -13.40 -2.36 -3.68
CA LEU A 130 -13.32 -0.94 -4.02
C LEU A 130 -13.41 -0.72 -5.53
N TYR A 131 -12.57 -1.40 -6.32
CA TYR A 131 -12.52 -1.20 -7.77
C TYR A 131 -13.79 -1.69 -8.48
N PRO A 132 -14.40 -2.84 -8.11
CA PRO A 132 -15.70 -3.24 -8.65
C PRO A 132 -16.79 -2.20 -8.40
N ALA A 133 -16.85 -1.62 -7.18
CA ALA A 133 -17.81 -0.56 -6.88
C ALA A 133 -17.54 0.69 -7.72
N ALA A 134 -16.27 1.09 -7.88
CA ALA A 134 -15.91 2.26 -8.68
C ALA A 134 -16.24 2.07 -10.16
N LYS A 135 -16.09 0.86 -10.68
CA LYS A 135 -16.43 0.51 -12.06
C LYS A 135 -17.92 0.66 -12.31
N LYS A 136 -18.77 0.15 -11.40
CA LYS A 136 -20.23 0.31 -11.46
C LYS A 136 -20.62 1.79 -11.44
N ALA A 137 -20.13 2.54 -10.46
CA ALA A 137 -20.38 3.97 -10.33
C ALA A 137 -19.90 4.81 -11.52
N SER A 138 -18.85 4.40 -12.23
CA SER A 138 -18.33 5.10 -13.42
C SER A 138 -19.02 4.75 -14.75
N SER A 139 -19.86 3.70 -14.75
CA SER A 139 -20.54 3.22 -15.97
C SER A 139 -21.94 3.84 -16.15
N ASN A 140 -22.35 4.71 -15.20
CA ASN A 140 -23.56 5.55 -15.26
C ASN A 140 -23.18 6.98 -15.67
#